data_AF-A0A1G0LM07-F1
#
_entry.id   AF-A0A1G0LM07-F1
#
_cell.length_a   1.000
_cell.length_b   1.000
_cell.length_c   1.000
_cell.angle_alpha   90.00
_cell.angle_beta   90.00
_cell.angle_gamma   90.00
#
_symmetry.space_group_name_H-M   'P 1'
#
loop_
_entity.id
_entity.type
_entity.pdbx_description
1 polymer ?
#
loop_
_entity_poly.entity_id
_entity_poly.type
_entity_poly.pdbx_seq_one_letter_code
_entity_poly.pdbx_strand_id
1 'polypeptide(L)'
;MDIGDDLTWNVQGARVTTRIVALREVDWARLDVNFFAVFPSAALERAPATWVFFTRVNDAAQRTRLQRAVVERYPNVTGFDVALLQRTVERILRRVAMAIRFMAAFSIVTGALVLLGAVAAGRLERIRQGALLKTLGATRRQIERLMLSEYVTLGLLSSLVGIGLASLGGWAFTKWVLEFRFELPALPLLGVLAATVALVAVIGLSGSREVFRRTAMEVLREE
;
A
#
# COMPACT_ATOMS: atom_id res chain seq x y z
N MET A 1 31.76 -25.90 -5.77
CA MET A 1 30.87 -27.07 -5.72
C MET A 1 30.16 -27.05 -7.03
N ASP A 2 30.69 -27.83 -7.95
CA ASP A 2 30.31 -27.81 -9.34
C ASP A 2 29.71 -29.15 -9.73
N ILE A 3 29.04 -29.17 -10.88
CA ILE A 3 28.46 -30.40 -11.42
C ILE A 3 29.59 -31.42 -11.62
N GLY A 4 29.44 -32.61 -11.06
CA GLY A 4 30.43 -33.68 -11.09
C GLY A 4 31.18 -33.91 -9.77
N ASP A 5 31.11 -32.99 -8.82
CA ASP A 5 31.72 -33.17 -7.49
C ASP A 5 30.98 -34.27 -6.69
N ASP A 6 31.76 -35.07 -5.95
CA ASP A 6 31.21 -36.08 -5.02
C ASP A 6 31.05 -35.45 -3.62
N LEU A 7 29.83 -35.54 -3.07
CA LEU A 7 29.48 -35.11 -1.72
C LEU A 7 29.18 -36.31 -0.84
N THR A 8 29.64 -36.26 0.42
CA THR A 8 29.22 -37.23 1.45
C THR A 8 28.24 -36.56 2.40
N TRP A 9 26.99 -37.03 2.38
CA TRP A 9 25.91 -36.58 3.25
C TRP A 9 25.86 -37.44 4.51
N ASN A 10 25.49 -36.84 5.64
CA ASN A 10 25.17 -37.56 6.87
C ASN A 10 23.69 -37.38 7.17
N VAL A 11 22.87 -38.40 6.90
CA VAL A 11 21.43 -38.39 7.13
C VAL A 11 21.14 -39.15 8.42
N GLN A 12 21.05 -38.40 9.53
CA GLN A 12 20.79 -38.95 10.87
C GLN A 12 21.72 -40.13 11.27
N GLY A 13 22.99 -40.06 10.87
CA GLY A 13 24.01 -41.10 11.14
C GLY A 13 24.32 -42.02 9.97
N ALA A 14 23.44 -42.09 8.95
CA ALA A 14 23.70 -42.82 7.72
C ALA A 14 24.55 -41.95 6.76
N ARG A 15 25.78 -42.39 6.46
CA ARG A 15 26.64 -41.72 5.48
C ARG A 15 26.30 -42.18 4.07
N VAL A 16 25.97 -41.23 3.18
CA VAL A 16 25.63 -41.49 1.78
C VAL A 16 26.48 -40.60 0.89
N THR A 17 27.34 -41.21 0.07
CA THR A 17 28.16 -40.48 -0.90
C THR A 17 27.45 -40.43 -2.25
N THR A 18 27.27 -39.23 -2.81
CA THR A 18 26.53 -38.99 -4.06
C THR A 18 27.23 -37.94 -4.93
N ARG A 19 27.02 -38.01 -6.25
CA ARG A 19 27.54 -37.03 -7.20
C ARG A 19 26.53 -35.93 -7.52
N ILE A 20 26.99 -34.68 -7.65
CA ILE A 20 26.15 -33.56 -8.11
C ILE A 20 25.89 -33.70 -9.61
N VAL A 21 24.63 -33.94 -10.00
CA VAL A 21 24.21 -34.08 -11.42
C VAL A 21 23.59 -32.78 -11.96
N ALA A 22 22.90 -32.02 -11.11
CA ALA A 22 22.25 -30.78 -11.49
C ALA A 22 22.16 -29.82 -10.29
N LEU A 23 22.29 -28.53 -10.56
CA LEU A 23 22.01 -27.46 -9.62
C LEU A 23 20.68 -26.81 -10.03
N ARG A 24 19.79 -26.55 -9.07
CA ARG A 24 18.58 -25.74 -9.30
C ARG A 24 18.60 -24.53 -8.41
N GLU A 25 18.10 -23.43 -8.93
CA GLU A 25 17.77 -22.26 -8.13
C GLU A 25 16.42 -22.49 -7.46
N VAL A 26 16.36 -22.21 -6.16
CA VAL A 26 15.16 -22.41 -5.34
C VAL A 26 14.69 -21.06 -4.84
N ASP A 27 13.47 -20.71 -5.23
CA ASP A 27 12.80 -19.52 -4.75
C ASP A 27 12.12 -19.81 -3.41
N TRP A 28 12.79 -19.44 -2.32
CA TRP A 28 12.30 -19.61 -0.95
C TRP A 28 11.20 -18.60 -0.57
N ALA A 29 10.94 -17.59 -1.40
CA ALA A 29 9.81 -16.68 -1.20
C ALA A 29 8.48 -17.36 -1.57
N ARG A 30 8.51 -18.35 -2.47
CA ARG A 30 7.40 -19.28 -2.67
C ARG A 30 7.37 -20.26 -1.49
N LEU A 31 6.27 -20.24 -0.74
CA LEU A 31 5.96 -21.16 0.38
C LEU A 31 5.70 -22.61 -0.08
N ASP A 32 6.32 -23.02 -1.19
CA ASP A 32 6.31 -24.37 -1.70
C ASP A 32 7.29 -25.25 -0.93
N VAL A 33 7.06 -26.55 -0.99
CA VAL A 33 7.89 -27.54 -0.32
C VAL A 33 9.18 -27.70 -1.10
N ASN A 34 10.24 -27.09 -0.60
CA ASN A 34 11.54 -27.13 -1.23
C ASN A 34 12.53 -27.95 -0.40
N PHE A 35 13.23 -28.86 -1.07
CA PHE A 35 14.34 -29.62 -0.49
C PHE A 35 15.66 -29.08 -1.03
N PHE A 36 16.66 -29.00 -0.15
CA PHE A 36 18.02 -28.55 -0.49
C PHE A 36 18.73 -29.48 -1.47
N ALA A 37 18.46 -30.78 -1.38
CA ALA A 37 18.96 -31.80 -2.28
C ALA A 37 17.87 -32.83 -2.56
N VAL A 38 17.82 -33.33 -3.79
CA VAL A 38 16.86 -34.36 -4.21
C VAL A 38 17.67 -35.59 -4.62
N PHE A 39 17.31 -36.73 -4.05
CA PHE A 39 18.00 -38.00 -4.28
C PHE A 39 17.08 -39.00 -4.98
N PRO A 40 17.63 -39.90 -5.81
CA PRO A 40 16.89 -41.08 -6.24
C PRO A 40 16.56 -41.96 -5.03
N SER A 41 15.40 -42.62 -5.04
CA SER A 41 14.91 -43.43 -3.90
C SER A 41 15.92 -44.46 -3.40
N ALA A 42 16.64 -45.12 -4.32
CA ALA A 42 17.65 -46.13 -4.02
C ALA A 42 18.82 -45.62 -3.15
N ALA A 43 19.16 -44.33 -3.24
CA ALA A 43 20.29 -43.77 -2.49
C ALA A 43 19.99 -43.59 -0.99
N LEU A 44 18.71 -43.57 -0.60
CA LEU A 44 18.26 -43.28 0.77
C LEU A 44 17.52 -44.45 1.44
N GLU A 45 17.47 -45.64 0.84
CA GLU A 45 16.74 -46.80 1.38
C GLU A 45 17.16 -47.20 2.80
N ARG A 46 18.42 -46.94 3.16
CA ARG A 46 18.99 -47.27 4.48
C ARG A 46 18.91 -46.11 5.49
N ALA A 47 18.43 -44.94 5.09
CA ALA A 47 18.35 -43.76 5.92
C ALA A 47 16.94 -43.60 6.53
N PRO A 48 16.82 -43.08 7.78
CA PRO A 48 15.51 -42.77 8.35
C PRO A 48 14.75 -41.75 7.51
N ALA A 49 13.51 -42.07 7.12
CA ALA A 49 12.67 -41.19 6.30
C ALA A 49 11.55 -40.54 7.13
N THR A 50 11.33 -39.24 6.92
CA THR A 50 10.16 -38.52 7.43
C THR A 50 9.24 -38.19 6.26
N TRP A 51 7.97 -38.60 6.34
CA TRP A 51 6.99 -38.35 5.30
C TRP A 51 6.21 -37.08 5.61
N VAL A 52 6.12 -36.19 4.62
CA VAL A 52 5.36 -34.94 4.74
C VAL A 52 4.21 -34.98 3.73
N PHE A 53 2.98 -34.81 4.22
CA PHE A 53 1.77 -34.82 3.41
C PHE A 53 1.11 -33.44 3.41
N PHE A 54 0.69 -32.99 2.23
CA PHE A 54 -0.03 -31.74 2.06
C PHE A 54 -1.44 -32.04 1.60
N THR A 55 -2.41 -31.44 2.29
CA THR A 55 -3.82 -31.51 1.89
C THR A 55 -4.42 -30.12 1.92
N ARG A 56 -5.18 -29.79 0.87
CA ARG A 56 -5.87 -28.51 0.77
C ARG A 56 -7.30 -28.69 1.22
N VAL A 57 -7.68 -28.04 2.31
CA VAL A 57 -9.04 -28.02 2.83
C VAL A 57 -9.53 -26.58 2.89
N ASN A 58 -10.50 -26.26 2.03
CA ASN A 58 -11.02 -24.91 1.87
C ASN A 58 -11.86 -24.48 3.07
N ASP A 59 -12.63 -25.39 3.68
CA ASP A 59 -13.45 -25.12 4.86
C ASP A 59 -12.67 -25.28 6.18
N ALA A 60 -12.76 -24.27 7.05
CA ALA A 60 -12.11 -24.28 8.35
C ALA A 60 -12.67 -25.37 9.27
N ALA A 61 -13.99 -25.61 9.24
CA ALA A 61 -14.61 -26.63 10.10
C ALA A 61 -14.23 -28.06 9.67
N GLN A 62 -14.15 -28.30 8.36
CA GLN A 62 -13.59 -29.55 7.83
C GLN A 62 -12.10 -29.72 8.17
N ARG A 63 -11.29 -28.65 8.10
CA ARG A 63 -9.86 -28.71 8.44
C ARG A 63 -9.64 -29.10 9.89
N THR A 64 -10.37 -28.50 10.83
CA THR A 64 -10.31 -28.85 12.26
C THR A 64 -10.76 -30.30 12.49
N ARG A 65 -11.82 -30.75 11.82
CA ARG A 65 -12.27 -32.16 11.91
C ARG A 65 -11.23 -33.13 11.37
N LEU A 66 -10.62 -32.82 10.23
CA LEU A 66 -9.58 -33.64 9.64
C LEU A 66 -8.33 -33.68 10.53
N GLN A 67 -7.87 -32.54 11.03
CA GLN A 67 -6.72 -32.47 11.92
C GLN A 67 -6.95 -33.29 13.20
N ARG A 68 -8.14 -33.19 13.79
CA ARG A 68 -8.50 -33.99 14.97
C ARG A 68 -8.51 -35.48 14.66
N ALA A 69 -9.17 -35.90 13.56
CA ALA A 69 -9.24 -37.30 13.16
C ALA A 69 -7.86 -37.90 12.85
N VAL A 70 -6.94 -37.11 12.27
CA VAL A 70 -5.56 -37.54 11.99
C VAL A 70 -4.77 -37.72 13.28
N VAL A 71 -4.85 -36.77 14.22
CA VAL A 71 -4.14 -36.86 15.50
C VAL A 71 -4.67 -38.00 16.37
N GLU A 72 -6.00 -38.22 16.36
CA GLU A 72 -6.63 -39.34 17.09
C GLU A 72 -6.20 -40.71 16.53
N ARG A 73 -6.11 -40.84 15.20
CA ARG A 73 -5.77 -42.12 14.55
C ARG A 73 -4.26 -42.36 14.43
N TYR A 74 -3.47 -41.30 14.40
CA TYR A 74 -2.01 -41.32 14.24
C TYR A 74 -1.33 -40.34 15.21
N PRO A 75 -1.09 -40.74 16.47
CA PRO A 75 -0.51 -39.86 17.50
C PRO A 75 0.93 -39.44 17.20
N ASN A 76 1.62 -40.14 16.29
CA ASN A 76 2.97 -39.85 15.84
C ASN A 76 3.03 -38.82 14.69
N VAL A 77 1.89 -38.28 14.25
CA VAL A 77 1.81 -37.29 13.16
C VAL A 77 1.61 -35.89 13.73
N THR A 78 2.56 -35.00 13.47
CA THR A 78 2.43 -33.57 13.80
C THR A 78 1.70 -32.83 12.68
N GLY A 79 0.51 -32.30 12.98
CA GLY A 79 -0.26 -31.47 12.04
C GLY A 79 0.16 -30.00 12.10
N PHE A 80 0.51 -29.41 10.96
CA PHE A 80 0.84 -27.98 10.85
C PHE A 80 -0.20 -27.24 9.99
N ASP A 81 -0.91 -26.27 10.56
CA ASP A 81 -1.90 -25.44 9.81
C ASP A 81 -1.22 -24.22 9.18
N VAL A 82 -0.81 -24.37 7.92
CA VAL A 82 -0.21 -23.27 7.13
C VAL A 82 -1.19 -22.09 6.97
N ALA A 83 -2.50 -22.33 6.97
CA ALA A 83 -3.50 -21.26 6.85
C ALA A 83 -3.64 -20.44 8.14
N LEU A 84 -3.27 -20.98 9.31
CA LEU A 84 -3.16 -20.20 10.54
C LEU A 84 -1.98 -19.21 10.46
N LEU A 85 -0.83 -19.67 9.96
CA LEU A 85 0.35 -18.84 9.77
C LEU A 85 0.06 -17.69 8.79
N GLN A 86 -0.51 -18.00 7.61
CA GLN A 86 -0.91 -16.99 6.63
C GLN A 86 -1.87 -15.95 7.21
N ARG A 87 -2.94 -16.37 7.90
CA ARG A 87 -3.89 -15.45 8.55
C ARG A 87 -3.23 -14.57 9.61
N THR A 88 -2.23 -15.09 10.32
CA THR A 88 -1.48 -14.35 11.34
C THR A 88 -0.62 -13.27 10.69
N VAL A 89 0.13 -13.61 9.64
CA VAL A 89 0.91 -12.65 8.85
C VAL A 89 0.01 -11.56 8.25
N GLU A 90 -1.09 -11.94 7.60
CA GLU A 90 -2.07 -10.97 7.08
C GLU A 90 -2.65 -10.06 8.16
N ARG A 91 -2.89 -10.59 9.37
CA ARG A 91 -3.40 -9.79 10.49
C ARG A 91 -2.38 -8.75 10.94
N ILE A 92 -1.12 -9.13 11.02
CA ILE A 92 -0.02 -8.20 11.35
C ILE A 92 0.09 -7.13 10.28
N LEU A 93 0.15 -7.53 9.00
CA LEU A 93 0.21 -6.59 7.87
C LEU A 93 -1.00 -5.64 7.84
N ARG A 94 -2.21 -6.14 8.12
CA ARG A 94 -3.41 -5.28 8.23
C ARG A 94 -3.32 -4.26 9.37
N ARG A 95 -2.76 -4.65 10.52
CA ARG A 95 -2.56 -3.72 11.65
C ARG A 95 -1.54 -2.64 11.31
N VAL A 96 -0.42 -3.00 10.69
CA VAL A 96 0.59 -2.04 10.23
C VAL A 96 -0.02 -1.09 9.19
N ALA A 97 -0.75 -1.63 8.20
CA ALA A 97 -1.43 -0.83 7.19
C ALA A 97 -2.47 0.12 7.81
N MET A 98 -3.21 -0.32 8.84
CA MET A 98 -4.15 0.52 9.56
C MET A 98 -3.45 1.68 10.27
N ALA A 99 -2.33 1.42 10.95
CA ALA A 99 -1.54 2.47 11.60
C ALA A 99 -1.03 3.50 10.57
N ILE A 100 -0.51 3.05 9.43
CA ILE A 100 -0.06 3.93 8.35
C ILE A 100 -1.22 4.75 7.79
N ARG A 101 -2.39 4.15 7.55
CA ARG A 101 -3.60 4.86 7.09
C ARG A 101 -4.07 5.91 8.10
N PHE A 102 -3.98 5.60 9.39
CA PHE A 102 -4.32 6.56 10.44
C PHE A 102 -3.37 7.76 10.43
N MET A 103 -2.05 7.52 10.35
CA MET A 103 -1.06 8.59 10.22
C MET A 103 -1.28 9.42 8.94
N ALA A 104 -1.58 8.77 7.81
CA ALA A 104 -1.88 9.46 6.56
C ALA A 104 -3.14 10.33 6.68
N ALA A 105 -4.21 9.82 7.28
CA ALA A 105 -5.44 10.58 7.53
C ALA A 105 -5.17 11.80 8.42
N PHE A 106 -4.40 11.62 9.49
CA PHE A 106 -3.99 12.72 10.36
C PHE A 106 -3.18 13.80 9.61
N SER A 107 -2.25 13.38 8.75
CA SER A 107 -1.49 14.31 7.89
C SER A 107 -2.39 15.05 6.90
N ILE A 108 -3.40 14.39 6.32
CA ILE A 108 -4.38 15.03 5.42
C ILE A 108 -5.18 16.09 6.19
N VAL A 109 -5.66 15.78 7.39
CA VAL A 109 -6.38 16.75 8.24
C VAL A 109 -5.49 17.94 8.57
N THR A 110 -4.24 17.69 8.95
CA THR A 110 -3.28 18.76 9.24
C THR A 110 -3.02 19.62 8.00
N GLY A 111 -2.83 19.01 6.83
CA GLY A 111 -2.68 19.74 5.56
C GLY A 111 -3.91 20.58 5.21
N ALA A 112 -5.12 20.07 5.46
CA ALA A 112 -6.36 20.83 5.27
C ALA A 112 -6.45 22.04 6.21
N LEU A 113 -6.03 21.89 7.48
CA LEU A 113 -5.96 23.00 8.43
C LEU A 113 -4.93 24.06 8.00
N VAL A 114 -3.76 23.65 7.51
CA VAL A 114 -2.75 24.57 6.96
C VAL A 114 -3.30 25.32 5.75
N LEU A 115 -4.01 24.62 4.84
CA LEU A 115 -4.66 25.26 3.70
C LEU A 115 -5.73 26.27 4.13
N LEU A 116 -6.57 25.92 5.11
CA LEU A 116 -7.56 26.83 5.68
C LEU A 116 -6.89 28.08 6.26
N GLY A 117 -5.80 27.92 7.01
CA GLY A 117 -5.01 29.02 7.54
C GLY A 117 -4.42 29.92 6.45
N ALA A 118 -3.86 29.32 5.40
CA ALA A 118 -3.31 30.05 4.26
C ALA A 118 -4.38 30.86 3.50
N VAL A 119 -5.56 30.27 3.28
CA VAL A 119 -6.69 30.96 2.64
C VAL A 119 -7.22 32.09 3.53
N ALA A 120 -7.27 31.87 4.85
CA ALA A 120 -7.69 32.89 5.82
C ALA A 120 -6.72 34.08 5.88
N ALA A 121 -5.41 33.82 5.83
CA ALA A 121 -4.39 34.87 5.81
C ALA A 121 -4.45 35.74 4.55
N GLY A 122 -4.65 35.13 3.38
CA GLY A 122 -4.77 35.84 2.10
C GLY A 122 -6.13 36.50 1.84
N ARG A 123 -7.02 36.51 2.84
CA ARG A 123 -8.44 36.89 2.65
C ARG A 123 -8.61 38.36 2.32
N LEU A 124 -7.93 39.27 3.03
CA LEU A 124 -8.05 40.71 2.82
C LEU A 124 -7.60 41.09 1.39
N GLU A 125 -6.52 40.49 0.93
CA GLU A 125 -5.98 40.72 -0.41
C GLU A 125 -6.95 40.24 -1.51
N ARG A 126 -7.58 39.07 -1.32
CA ARG A 126 -8.64 38.58 -2.24
C ARG A 126 -9.88 39.48 -2.23
N ILE A 127 -10.25 40.05 -1.08
CA ILE A 127 -11.35 41.03 -0.99
C ILE A 127 -11.01 42.28 -1.80
N ARG A 128 -9.79 42.83 -1.64
CA ARG A 128 -9.30 44.00 -2.40
C ARG A 128 -9.30 43.73 -3.91
N GLN A 129 -8.73 42.60 -4.34
CA GLN A 129 -8.76 42.19 -5.76
C GLN A 129 -10.19 42.05 -6.30
N GLY A 130 -11.10 41.44 -5.52
CA GLY A 130 -12.50 41.32 -5.88
C GLY A 130 -13.22 42.67 -6.00
N ALA A 131 -12.92 43.63 -5.11
CA ALA A 131 -13.46 44.98 -5.17
C ALA A 131 -12.97 45.74 -6.41
N LEU A 132 -11.67 45.66 -6.73
CA LEU A 132 -11.08 46.24 -7.94
C LEU A 132 -11.69 45.65 -9.22
N LEU A 133 -11.93 44.34 -9.26
CA LEU A 133 -12.61 43.73 -10.41
C LEU A 133 -14.06 44.22 -10.55
N LYS A 134 -14.78 44.38 -9.43
CA LYS A 134 -16.14 44.93 -9.44
C LYS A 134 -16.18 46.38 -9.94
N THR A 135 -15.20 47.22 -9.57
CA THR A 135 -15.14 48.61 -10.06
C THR A 135 -14.84 48.69 -11.56
N LEU A 136 -14.10 47.71 -12.10
CA LEU A 136 -13.89 47.54 -13.54
C LEU A 136 -15.09 46.92 -14.28
N GLY A 137 -16.21 46.67 -13.60
CA GLY A 137 -17.44 46.14 -14.20
C GLY A 137 -17.54 44.61 -14.26
N ALA A 138 -16.65 43.87 -13.57
CA ALA A 138 -16.73 42.42 -13.54
C ALA A 138 -18.01 41.95 -12.84
N THR A 139 -18.73 41.04 -13.50
CA THR A 139 -19.92 40.41 -12.93
C THR A 139 -19.56 39.39 -11.86
N ARG A 140 -20.48 39.13 -10.92
CA ARG A 140 -20.29 38.13 -9.86
C ARG A 140 -19.91 36.74 -10.41
N ARG A 141 -20.53 36.31 -11.52
CA ARG A 141 -20.24 35.01 -12.16
C ARG A 141 -18.82 34.93 -12.73
N GLN A 142 -18.28 36.04 -13.23
CA GLN A 142 -16.89 36.09 -13.71
C GLN A 142 -15.91 35.92 -12.55
N ILE A 143 -16.16 36.59 -11.42
CA ILE A 143 -15.32 36.47 -10.22
C ILE A 143 -15.38 35.03 -9.64
N GLU A 144 -16.58 34.43 -9.58
CA GLU A 144 -16.75 33.04 -9.12
C GLU A 144 -16.02 32.03 -10.03
N ARG A 145 -16.10 32.18 -11.36
CA ARG A 145 -15.37 31.31 -12.30
C ARG A 145 -13.86 31.48 -12.20
N LEU A 146 -13.38 32.72 -12.03
CA LEU A 146 -11.95 33.01 -11.87
C LEU A 146 -11.41 32.31 -10.62
N MET A 147 -12.07 32.49 -9.47
CA MET A 147 -11.67 31.83 -8.21
C MET A 147 -11.76 30.30 -8.31
N LEU A 148 -12.82 29.76 -8.91
CA LEU A 148 -12.94 28.31 -9.11
C LEU A 148 -11.78 27.79 -9.97
N SER A 149 -11.43 28.47 -11.05
CA SER A 149 -10.32 28.06 -11.93
C SER A 149 -8.97 28.09 -11.21
N GLU A 150 -8.74 29.09 -10.35
CA GLU A 150 -7.53 29.20 -9.52
C GLU A 150 -7.41 28.01 -8.57
N TYR A 151 -8.45 27.73 -7.77
CA TYR A 151 -8.41 26.64 -6.80
C TYR A 151 -8.41 25.25 -7.44
N VAL A 152 -9.10 25.07 -8.57
CA VAL A 152 -9.02 23.81 -9.35
C VAL A 152 -7.61 23.61 -9.87
N THR A 153 -6.97 24.64 -10.41
CA THR A 153 -5.58 24.55 -10.90
C THR A 153 -4.61 24.23 -9.76
N LEU A 154 -4.75 24.88 -8.60
CA LEU A 154 -3.95 24.58 -7.40
C LEU A 154 -4.16 23.15 -6.91
N GLY A 155 -5.42 22.68 -6.90
CA GLY A 155 -5.76 21.30 -6.54
C GLY A 155 -5.17 20.28 -7.51
N LEU A 156 -5.20 20.56 -8.81
CA LEU A 156 -4.63 19.69 -9.85
C LEU A 156 -3.12 19.60 -9.71
N LEU A 157 -2.43 20.72 -9.59
CA LEU A 157 -0.97 20.76 -9.43
C LEU A 157 -0.54 20.04 -8.15
N SER A 158 -1.23 20.27 -7.04
CA SER A 158 -0.94 19.60 -5.76
C SER A 158 -1.15 18.08 -5.86
N SER A 159 -2.23 17.65 -6.52
CA SER A 159 -2.54 16.24 -6.75
C SER A 159 -1.50 15.57 -7.64
N LEU A 160 -1.07 16.22 -8.72
CA LEU A 160 -0.05 15.70 -9.64
C LEU A 160 1.28 15.50 -8.91
N VAL A 161 1.71 16.49 -8.12
CA VAL A 161 2.94 16.39 -7.32
C VAL A 161 2.82 15.29 -6.27
N GLY A 162 1.71 15.25 -5.53
CA GLY A 162 1.48 14.24 -4.50
C GLY A 162 1.43 12.82 -5.06
N ILE A 163 0.69 12.60 -6.15
CA ILE A 163 0.60 11.31 -6.85
C ILE A 163 1.95 10.93 -7.44
N GLY A 164 2.68 11.88 -8.03
CA GLY A 164 4.03 11.65 -8.56
C GLY A 164 4.99 11.17 -7.48
N LEU A 165 5.07 11.88 -6.36
CA LEU A 165 5.91 11.50 -5.22
C LEU A 165 5.51 10.15 -4.61
N ALA A 166 4.21 9.91 -4.43
CA ALA A 166 3.70 8.65 -3.89
C ALA A 166 3.99 7.47 -4.84
N SER A 167 3.83 7.67 -6.14
CA SER A 167 4.09 6.64 -7.15
C SER A 167 5.57 6.33 -7.28
N LEU A 168 6.43 7.36 -7.29
CA LEU A 168 7.88 7.20 -7.30
C LEU A 168 8.39 6.51 -6.03
N GLY A 169 7.89 6.92 -4.86
CA GLY A 169 8.22 6.28 -3.58
C GLY A 169 7.75 4.83 -3.53
N GLY A 170 6.53 4.54 -3.99
CA GLY A 170 6.01 3.18 -4.09
C GLY A 170 6.81 2.30 -5.05
N TRP A 171 7.19 2.84 -6.21
CA TRP A 171 8.04 2.15 -7.17
C TRP A 171 9.43 1.86 -6.60
N ALA A 172 10.07 2.84 -5.96
CA ALA A 172 11.38 2.67 -5.34
C ALA A 172 11.35 1.62 -4.21
N PHE A 173 10.31 1.67 -3.37
CA PHE A 173 10.13 0.72 -2.29
C PHE A 173 9.91 -0.71 -2.80
N THR A 174 9.00 -0.89 -3.76
CA THR A 174 8.74 -2.22 -4.34
C THR A 174 9.94 -2.79 -5.09
N LYS A 175 10.70 -1.95 -5.79
CA LYS A 175 11.88 -2.38 -6.55
C LYS A 175 13.07 -2.73 -5.67
N TRP A 176 13.38 -1.93 -4.65
CA TRP A 176 14.61 -2.10 -3.85
C TRP A 176 14.43 -2.87 -2.56
N VAL A 177 13.22 -2.89 -1.99
CA VAL A 177 12.96 -3.55 -0.70
C VAL A 177 12.23 -4.88 -0.89
N LEU A 178 11.27 -4.93 -1.82
CA LEU A 178 10.38 -6.08 -1.94
C LEU A 178 10.65 -6.97 -3.16
N GLU A 179 11.46 -6.50 -4.12
CA GLU A 179 11.72 -7.18 -5.40
C GLU A 179 10.45 -7.60 -6.18
N PHE A 180 9.32 -6.92 -5.93
CA PHE A 180 8.04 -7.21 -6.59
C PHE A 180 7.80 -6.30 -7.79
N ARG A 181 6.96 -6.78 -8.72
CA ARG A 181 6.44 -5.94 -9.80
C ARG A 181 5.55 -4.84 -9.23
N PHE A 182 5.92 -3.60 -9.52
CA PHE A 182 5.11 -2.43 -9.20
C PHE A 182 3.94 -2.31 -10.17
N GLU A 183 2.72 -2.32 -9.65
CA GLU A 183 1.51 -2.03 -10.43
C GLU A 183 0.91 -0.70 -9.98
N LEU A 184 0.62 0.18 -10.95
CA LEU A 184 -0.01 1.47 -10.69
C LEU A 184 -1.54 1.30 -10.65
N PRO A 185 -2.19 1.51 -9.50
CA PRO A 185 -3.64 1.42 -9.40
C PRO A 185 -4.27 2.71 -9.96
N ALA A 186 -4.45 2.78 -11.27
CA ALA A 186 -4.95 3.98 -11.96
C ALA A 186 -6.30 4.48 -11.42
N LEU A 187 -7.24 3.57 -11.15
CA LEU A 187 -8.57 3.90 -10.62
C LEU A 187 -8.50 4.62 -9.25
N PRO A 188 -7.85 4.04 -8.21
CA PRO A 188 -7.63 4.74 -6.95
C PRO A 188 -6.89 6.08 -7.08
N LEU A 189 -5.89 6.17 -7.96
CA LEU A 189 -5.13 7.40 -8.17
C LEU A 189 -6.01 8.52 -8.75
N LEU A 190 -6.87 8.20 -9.72
CA LEU A 190 -7.87 9.14 -10.24
C LEU A 190 -8.86 9.56 -9.14
N GLY A 191 -9.27 8.63 -8.28
CA GLY A 191 -10.10 8.93 -7.12
C GLY A 191 -9.44 9.93 -6.16
N VAL A 192 -8.15 9.75 -5.85
CA VAL A 192 -7.38 10.67 -4.99
C VAL A 192 -7.21 12.04 -5.64
N LEU A 193 -6.94 12.08 -6.95
CA LEU A 193 -6.85 13.33 -7.72
C LEU A 193 -8.18 14.11 -7.63
N ALA A 194 -9.29 13.46 -7.96
CA ALA A 194 -10.60 14.09 -7.92
C ALA A 194 -10.97 14.55 -6.50
N ALA A 195 -10.71 13.72 -5.47
CA ALA A 195 -10.98 14.06 -4.08
C ALA A 195 -10.16 15.26 -3.60
N THR A 196 -8.88 15.33 -3.96
CA THR A 196 -7.98 16.41 -3.57
C THR A 196 -8.35 17.72 -4.26
N VAL A 197 -8.64 17.67 -5.57
CA VAL A 197 -9.14 18.85 -6.32
C VAL A 197 -10.45 19.35 -5.73
N ALA A 198 -11.39 18.46 -5.43
CA ALA A 198 -12.66 18.82 -4.81
C ALA A 198 -12.45 19.44 -3.42
N LEU A 199 -11.57 18.86 -2.59
CA LEU A 199 -11.26 19.35 -1.25
C LEU A 199 -10.68 20.77 -1.31
N VAL A 200 -9.68 21.01 -2.17
CA VAL A 200 -9.05 22.33 -2.34
C VAL A 200 -10.07 23.34 -2.86
N ALA A 201 -10.88 22.98 -3.85
CA ALA A 201 -11.92 23.86 -4.39
C ALA A 201 -12.98 24.21 -3.34
N VAL A 202 -13.45 23.24 -2.54
CA VAL A 202 -14.44 23.48 -1.48
C VAL A 202 -13.86 24.40 -0.39
N ILE A 203 -12.64 24.12 0.07
CA ILE A 203 -11.97 24.94 1.09
C ILE A 203 -11.76 26.37 0.56
N GLY A 204 -11.18 26.52 -0.64
CA GLY A 204 -10.92 27.82 -1.24
C GLY A 204 -12.18 28.66 -1.46
N LEU A 205 -13.22 28.06 -2.04
CA LEU A 205 -14.49 28.75 -2.27
C LEU A 205 -15.21 29.09 -0.97
N SER A 206 -15.15 28.23 0.05
CA SER A 206 -15.78 28.51 1.35
C SER A 206 -15.13 29.71 2.04
N GLY A 207 -13.80 29.83 1.99
CA GLY A 207 -13.06 30.97 2.52
C GLY A 207 -13.29 32.27 1.76
N SER A 208 -13.55 32.20 0.45
CA SER A 208 -13.78 33.36 -0.41
C SER A 208 -15.23 33.84 -0.47
N ARG A 209 -16.19 33.13 0.14
CA ARG A 209 -17.61 33.54 0.20
C ARG A 209 -17.83 34.97 0.68
N GLU A 210 -16.94 35.50 1.52
CA GLU A 210 -17.09 36.84 2.08
C GLU A 210 -16.62 37.96 1.14
N VAL A 211 -15.80 37.65 0.13
CA VAL A 211 -15.49 38.55 -1.01
C VAL A 211 -16.77 38.95 -1.76
N PHE A 212 -17.78 38.09 -1.72
CA PHE A 212 -19.09 38.36 -2.31
C PHE A 212 -20.05 39.10 -1.37
N ARG A 213 -19.84 39.06 -0.05
CA ARG A 213 -20.72 39.72 0.95
C ARG A 213 -20.31 41.15 1.27
N ARG A 214 -19.01 41.48 1.27
CA ARG A 214 -18.53 42.84 1.55
C ARG A 214 -18.67 43.74 0.32
N THR A 215 -19.25 44.92 0.51
CA THR A 215 -19.46 45.91 -0.57
C THR A 215 -18.19 46.73 -0.74
N ALA A 216 -17.82 47.08 -1.98
CA ALA A 216 -16.56 47.76 -2.29
C ALA A 216 -16.33 49.07 -1.50
N MET A 217 -17.42 49.75 -1.10
CA MET A 217 -17.35 50.98 -0.28
C MET A 217 -16.96 50.76 1.19
N GLU A 218 -17.17 49.59 1.77
CA GLU A 218 -16.75 49.32 3.17
C GLU A 218 -15.24 49.14 3.28
N VAL A 219 -14.63 48.54 2.26
CA VAL A 219 -13.18 48.24 2.24
C VAL A 219 -12.35 49.49 1.95
N LEU A 220 -12.89 50.44 1.18
CA LEU A 220 -12.26 51.74 0.86
C LEU A 220 -12.47 52.79 1.96
N ARG A 221 -13.28 52.51 2.98
CA ARG A 221 -13.52 53.41 4.14
C ARG A 221 -12.72 53.03 5.38
N GLU A 222 -12.05 51.88 5.36
CA GLU A 222 -11.16 51.41 6.43
C GLU A 222 -9.69 51.84 6.22
N GLU A 223 -9.40 52.60 5.14
CA GLU A 223 -8.17 53.41 4.96
C GLU A 223 -8.49 54.89 5.17
#